data_AF-A0AAJ0DD54-F1
#
_entry.id   AF-A0AAJ0DD54-F1
#
_cell.length_a   1.000
_cell.length_b   1.000
_cell.length_c   1.000
_cell.angle_alpha   90.00
_cell.angle_beta   90.00
_cell.angle_gamma   90.00
#
_symmetry.space_group_name_H-M   'P 1'
#
loop_
_entity.id
_entity.type
_entity.pdbx_description
1 polymer ?
#
loop_
_entity_poly.entity_id
_entity_poly.type
_entity_poly.pdbx_seq_one_letter_code
_entity_poly.pdbx_strand_id
1 'polypeptide(L)'
;MAVTESDRWAAQEEKGADKEIVSDEETRRSDSQIDTEMHSNGVLPPQQGGGDAEKQPAITNTRPKVQPPPNGGYGWVVTVCSATINAHTWGLNSSYGVFLAHYLANDTFPGATALEYAFVGSLSISCAMLISPVATTTTRLFGTHVTLFTGVILEAASLIGASFAKTIWQLFLSQGICFGLGMGFLFIGSVPIVPQWFTTKRSLASGIATSGSGLGGLVYSLAAGAMIKSIGLAWTFRILGILAFVVNSICSALMRDRNKIIGSSQNAFDTHILRRLEYVLLGGWGWFSMLAYIVLIFSLANYANEIGLTASQGAVISALFNLGQFFGRPPIGYFSDSVGRINMAMGTTFAGGIFALVIWVFAKSYGVLIFYALIGGTVAGTFWCTIAPVAAEIVGLRHVPSGLNLMWLTITLPCTFSEPIALEIVAGTGSYLGTQLFTGFMYIAAAMCLVLLRGWKIGELEELAIMKGEDSKELDAVGTESPERALKAGRVTMMKHIWKWRKV
;
A
#
# COMPACT_ATOMS: atom_id res chain seq x y z
N MET A 1 11.30 27.42 57.40
CA MET A 1 10.19 26.45 57.23
C MET A 1 10.03 26.20 55.75
N ALA A 2 10.49 25.05 55.28
CA ALA A 2 10.48 24.66 53.88
C ALA A 2 9.10 24.11 53.52
N VAL A 3 8.46 24.69 52.51
CA VAL A 3 7.27 24.14 51.86
C VAL A 3 7.75 23.03 50.94
N THR A 4 7.26 21.81 51.13
CA THR A 4 7.64 20.62 50.37
C THR A 4 7.05 20.66 48.95
N GLU A 5 7.79 20.12 47.97
CA GLU A 5 7.38 20.13 46.56
C GLU A 5 6.03 19.43 46.31
N SER A 6 5.58 18.52 47.21
CA SER A 6 4.24 17.89 47.17
C SER A 6 3.09 18.89 47.06
N ASP A 7 3.20 20.03 47.72
CA ASP A 7 2.12 21.02 47.81
C ASP A 7 2.03 21.86 46.52
N ARG A 8 3.11 21.90 45.72
CA ARG A 8 3.12 22.56 44.41
C ARG A 8 2.46 21.72 43.32
N TRP A 9 2.50 20.39 43.43
CA TRP A 9 1.81 19.49 42.49
C TRP A 9 0.30 19.45 42.72
N ALA A 10 -0.15 19.42 43.97
CA ALA A 10 -1.59 19.45 44.30
C ALA A 10 -2.28 20.74 43.81
N ALA A 11 -1.62 21.90 43.94
CA ALA A 11 -2.15 23.17 43.47
C ALA A 11 -2.13 23.34 41.93
N GLN A 12 -1.38 22.51 41.20
CA GLN A 12 -1.38 22.47 39.73
C GLN A 12 -2.44 21.54 39.16
N GLU A 13 -2.76 20.43 39.85
CA GLU A 13 -3.89 19.55 39.47
C GLU A 13 -5.25 20.24 39.66
N GLU A 14 -5.45 20.97 40.76
CA GLU A 14 -6.71 21.68 41.04
C GLU A 14 -7.01 22.75 39.97
N LYS A 15 -5.97 23.47 39.51
CA LYS A 15 -6.08 24.45 38.41
C LYS A 15 -6.24 23.83 37.02
N GLY A 16 -5.89 22.55 36.86
CA GLY A 16 -6.10 21.78 35.64
C GLY A 16 -7.55 21.30 35.53
N ALA A 17 -8.09 20.77 36.64
CA ALA A 17 -9.47 20.29 36.73
C ALA A 17 -10.51 21.42 36.53
N ASP A 18 -10.29 22.60 37.12
CA ASP A 18 -11.19 23.75 36.93
C ASP A 18 -11.23 24.25 35.48
N LYS A 19 -10.14 24.07 34.71
CA LYS A 19 -10.09 24.46 33.29
C LYS A 19 -10.79 23.45 32.37
N GLU A 20 -10.73 22.16 32.70
CA GLU A 20 -11.47 21.13 31.95
C GLU A 20 -12.98 21.25 32.19
N ILE A 21 -13.42 21.49 33.43
CA ILE A 21 -14.84 21.65 33.78
C ILE A 21 -15.47 22.86 33.07
N VAL A 22 -14.76 24.01 33.02
CA VAL A 22 -15.25 25.20 32.31
C VAL A 22 -15.32 24.98 30.80
N SER A 23 -14.39 24.20 30.22
CA SER A 23 -14.41 23.89 28.78
C SER A 23 -15.53 22.92 28.38
N ASP A 24 -15.88 21.97 29.25
CA ASP A 24 -16.98 21.03 29.02
C ASP A 24 -18.35 21.71 29.20
N GLU A 25 -18.45 22.71 30.08
CA GLU A 25 -19.69 23.48 30.31
C GLU A 25 -19.98 24.49 29.19
N GLU A 26 -18.95 25.10 28.59
CA GLU A 26 -19.08 25.92 27.37
C GLU A 26 -19.45 25.06 26.13
N THR A 27 -18.90 23.85 26.03
CA THR A 27 -19.21 22.93 24.93
C THR A 27 -20.66 22.43 25.03
N ARG A 28 -21.14 22.09 26.24
CA ARG A 28 -22.54 21.70 26.50
C ARG A 28 -23.56 22.82 26.28
N ARG A 29 -23.20 24.09 26.51
CA ARG A 29 -24.07 25.23 26.21
C ARG A 29 -24.19 25.53 24.71
N SER A 30 -23.17 25.18 23.92
CA SER A 30 -23.24 25.35 22.46
C SER A 30 -24.12 24.31 21.78
N ASP A 31 -24.16 23.09 22.32
CA ASP A 31 -24.96 21.98 21.77
C ASP A 31 -26.45 22.08 22.14
N SER A 32 -26.83 22.76 23.23
CA SER A 32 -28.23 22.90 23.65
C SER A 32 -29.00 24.05 22.99
N GLN A 33 -28.32 24.95 22.26
CA GLN A 33 -28.98 26.05 21.53
C GLN A 33 -29.31 25.73 20.07
N ILE A 34 -28.97 24.55 19.56
CA ILE A 34 -29.16 24.18 18.14
C ILE A 34 -30.51 23.48 17.87
N ASP A 35 -31.22 23.00 18.89
CA ASP A 35 -32.39 22.10 18.71
C ASP A 35 -33.75 22.65 19.17
N THR A 36 -33.97 23.97 19.26
CA THR A 36 -35.31 24.48 19.57
C THR A 36 -35.63 25.80 18.89
N GLU A 37 -35.97 25.75 17.59
CA GLU A 37 -36.89 26.73 16.98
C GLU A 37 -37.41 26.22 15.62
N MET A 38 -38.37 25.29 15.67
CA MET A 38 -39.31 25.07 14.57
C MET A 38 -40.72 24.87 15.15
N HIS A 39 -41.64 25.68 14.61
CA HIS A 39 -43.10 25.76 14.86
C HIS A 39 -43.61 26.75 15.90
N SER A 40 -44.04 27.92 15.41
CA SER A 40 -45.38 28.47 15.72
C SER A 40 -45.74 29.62 14.75
N ASN A 41 -46.90 29.50 14.09
CA ASN A 41 -47.52 30.56 13.29
C ASN A 41 -48.21 31.59 14.20
N GLY A 42 -48.09 32.88 13.89
CA GLY A 42 -48.87 33.95 14.53
C GLY A 42 -48.64 35.31 13.86
N VAL A 43 -49.70 36.12 13.76
CA VAL A 43 -49.88 37.24 12.83
C VAL A 43 -49.89 38.61 13.57
N LEU A 44 -49.28 39.65 12.93
CA LEU A 44 -49.37 41.14 13.12
C LEU A 44 -48.59 41.84 14.28
N PRO A 45 -48.31 43.18 14.23
CA PRO A 45 -48.35 44.19 13.14
C PRO A 45 -47.03 45.02 12.98
N PRO A 46 -46.90 46.01 12.05
CA PRO A 46 -45.64 46.71 11.80
C PRO A 46 -45.46 47.93 12.74
N GLN A 47 -44.29 48.07 13.35
CA GLN A 47 -43.87 49.32 13.99
C GLN A 47 -42.55 49.81 13.37
N GLN A 48 -42.63 51.01 12.79
CA GLN A 48 -41.50 51.83 12.37
C GLN A 48 -40.73 52.32 13.60
N GLY A 49 -39.40 52.23 13.54
CA GLY A 49 -38.51 52.87 14.50
C GLY A 49 -37.07 52.76 14.00
N GLY A 50 -36.49 53.89 13.61
CA GLY A 50 -35.13 53.98 13.08
C GLY A 50 -34.08 53.51 14.09
N GLY A 51 -33.08 52.80 13.58
CA GLY A 51 -31.92 52.38 14.34
C GLY A 51 -30.66 52.54 13.51
N ASP A 52 -29.76 53.41 13.97
CA ASP A 52 -28.35 53.38 13.62
C ASP A 52 -27.77 52.06 14.13
N ALA A 53 -27.78 51.03 13.28
CA ALA A 53 -27.18 49.74 13.57
C ALA A 53 -25.71 49.77 13.14
N GLU A 54 -24.85 49.93 14.14
CA GLU A 54 -23.41 49.68 14.08
C GLU A 54 -23.12 48.36 13.38
N LYS A 55 -22.42 48.42 12.23
CA LYS A 55 -22.04 47.24 11.44
C LYS A 55 -21.06 46.39 12.26
N GLN A 56 -21.56 45.35 12.91
CA GLN A 56 -20.70 44.27 13.39
C GLN A 56 -19.97 43.63 12.20
N PRO A 57 -18.63 43.46 12.27
CA PRO A 57 -17.90 42.82 11.19
C PRO A 57 -18.32 41.36 11.12
N ALA A 58 -18.86 40.96 9.95
CA ALA A 58 -19.13 39.57 9.65
C ALA A 58 -17.82 38.77 9.80
N ILE A 59 -17.73 37.98 10.87
CA ILE A 59 -16.66 36.98 11.04
C ILE A 59 -16.84 35.98 9.90
N THR A 60 -16.13 36.23 8.81
CA THR A 60 -16.12 35.33 7.67
C THR A 60 -15.31 34.12 8.13
N ASN A 61 -16.01 33.06 8.55
CA ASN A 61 -15.46 31.75 8.85
C ASN A 61 -14.85 31.15 7.57
N THR A 62 -13.71 31.71 7.13
CA THR A 62 -12.92 31.19 6.03
C THR A 62 -12.18 29.98 6.58
N ARG A 63 -12.78 28.78 6.46
CA ARG A 63 -12.01 27.54 6.57
C ARG A 63 -10.78 27.69 5.69
N PRO A 64 -9.55 27.49 6.20
CA PRO A 64 -8.35 27.66 5.38
C PRO A 64 -8.47 26.77 4.15
N LYS A 65 -8.47 27.38 2.96
CA LYS A 65 -8.49 26.64 1.68
C LYS A 65 -7.26 25.73 1.67
N VAL A 66 -7.48 24.43 1.79
CA VAL A 66 -6.42 23.41 1.72
C VAL A 66 -5.65 23.65 0.43
N GLN A 67 -4.35 23.91 0.53
CA GLN A 67 -3.53 24.15 -0.66
C GLN A 67 -3.60 22.92 -1.56
N PRO A 68 -3.92 23.07 -2.85
CA PRO A 68 -3.99 21.94 -3.76
C PRO A 68 -2.60 21.28 -3.89
N PRO A 69 -2.53 20.00 -4.28
CA PRO A 69 -1.25 19.36 -4.60
C PRO A 69 -0.56 20.09 -5.76
N PRO A 70 0.78 20.28 -5.73
CA PRO A 70 1.53 21.02 -6.74
C PRO A 70 1.60 20.31 -8.08
N ASN A 71 1.29 19.00 -8.11
CA ASN A 71 1.29 18.19 -9.31
C ASN A 71 2.64 18.15 -10.05
N GLY A 72 3.73 18.26 -9.28
CA GLY A 72 5.11 18.33 -9.78
C GLY A 72 6.10 18.83 -8.72
N GLY A 73 7.21 19.41 -9.17
CA GLY A 73 8.26 19.97 -8.29
C GLY A 73 8.86 18.91 -7.36
N TYR A 74 8.87 19.21 -6.05
CA TYR A 74 9.41 18.31 -5.03
C TYR A 74 8.66 16.96 -4.96
N GLY A 75 7.45 16.86 -5.49
CA GLY A 75 6.73 15.59 -5.63
C GLY A 75 7.53 14.53 -6.41
N TRP A 76 8.36 14.94 -7.38
CA TRP A 76 9.23 14.01 -8.11
C TRP A 76 10.43 13.55 -7.28
N VAL A 77 10.97 14.41 -6.41
CA VAL A 77 12.01 14.02 -5.43
C VAL A 77 11.46 12.96 -4.48
N VAL A 78 10.25 13.19 -3.95
CA VAL A 78 9.51 12.22 -3.12
C VAL A 78 9.27 10.90 -3.87
N THR A 79 8.90 10.98 -5.15
CA THR A 79 8.67 9.80 -6.01
C THR A 79 9.96 8.99 -6.17
N VAL A 80 11.09 9.64 -6.46
CA VAL A 80 12.40 8.97 -6.58
C VAL A 80 12.85 8.39 -5.24
N CYS A 81 12.68 9.12 -4.13
CA CYS A 81 12.99 8.59 -2.80
C CYS A 81 12.17 7.34 -2.49
N SER A 82 10.87 7.35 -2.79
CA SER A 82 10.00 6.18 -2.63
C SER A 82 10.41 5.03 -3.56
N ALA A 83 10.81 5.32 -4.81
CA ALA A 83 11.35 4.32 -5.73
C ALA A 83 12.62 3.65 -5.19
N THR A 84 13.56 4.45 -4.69
CA THR A 84 14.81 3.95 -4.15
C THR A 84 14.58 3.14 -2.86
N ILE A 85 13.68 3.59 -1.97
CA ILE A 85 13.28 2.82 -0.79
C ILE A 85 12.66 1.49 -1.21
N ASN A 86 11.77 1.47 -2.21
CA ASN A 86 11.20 0.22 -2.73
C ASN A 86 12.27 -0.72 -3.33
N ALA A 87 13.28 -0.16 -4.00
CA ALA A 87 14.40 -0.94 -4.52
C ALA A 87 15.21 -1.61 -3.39
N HIS A 88 15.50 -0.85 -2.32
CA HIS A 88 16.30 -1.33 -1.19
C HIS A 88 15.51 -2.13 -0.17
N THR A 89 14.18 -2.23 -0.28
CA THR A 89 13.34 -3.05 0.60
C THR A 89 12.86 -4.28 -0.17
N TRP A 90 11.79 -4.13 -0.96
CA TRP A 90 11.20 -5.20 -1.77
C TRP A 90 12.15 -5.77 -2.83
N GLY A 91 13.03 -4.94 -3.39
CA GLY A 91 14.06 -5.43 -4.31
C GLY A 91 15.10 -6.32 -3.62
N LEU A 92 15.59 -5.93 -2.43
CA LEU A 92 16.45 -6.80 -1.61
C LEU A 92 15.71 -8.09 -1.24
N ASN A 93 14.46 -8.00 -0.80
CA ASN A 93 13.63 -9.16 -0.49
C ASN A 93 13.51 -10.12 -1.68
N SER A 94 13.30 -9.59 -2.89
CA SER A 94 13.19 -10.39 -4.12
C SER A 94 14.48 -11.15 -4.46
N SER A 95 15.64 -10.68 -3.98
CA SER A 95 16.92 -11.38 -4.14
C SER A 95 17.08 -12.59 -3.21
N TYR A 96 16.15 -12.82 -2.27
CA TYR A 96 16.16 -13.98 -1.36
C TYR A 96 16.31 -15.31 -2.08
N GLY A 97 15.74 -15.46 -3.29
CA GLY A 97 15.90 -16.67 -4.11
C GLY A 97 17.36 -17.05 -4.40
N VAL A 98 18.26 -16.06 -4.51
CA VAL A 98 19.69 -16.29 -4.71
C VAL A 98 20.37 -16.81 -3.44
N PHE A 99 20.00 -16.26 -2.29
CA PHE A 99 20.47 -16.73 -0.99
C PHE A 99 19.96 -18.15 -0.69
N LEU A 100 18.68 -18.41 -0.97
CA LEU A 100 18.06 -19.73 -0.86
C LEU A 100 18.82 -20.77 -1.69
N ALA A 101 19.11 -20.47 -2.96
CA ALA A 101 19.87 -21.36 -3.83
C ALA A 101 21.28 -21.64 -3.27
N HIS A 102 21.94 -20.63 -2.70
CA HIS A 102 23.23 -20.82 -2.04
C HIS A 102 23.14 -21.70 -0.80
N TYR A 103 22.13 -21.48 0.06
CA TYR A 103 21.92 -22.25 1.28
C TYR A 103 21.71 -23.74 0.99
N LEU A 104 20.87 -24.04 0.00
CA LEU A 104 20.59 -25.41 -0.42
C LEU A 104 21.81 -26.08 -1.08
N ALA A 105 22.53 -25.36 -1.92
CA ALA A 105 23.67 -25.92 -2.65
C ALA A 105 24.90 -26.21 -1.76
N ASN A 106 25.02 -25.54 -0.62
CA ASN A 106 26.21 -25.61 0.24
C ASN A 106 25.95 -26.15 1.65
N ASP A 107 24.73 -26.64 1.92
CA ASP A 107 24.29 -27.06 3.27
C ASP A 107 24.71 -26.05 4.36
N THR A 108 24.46 -24.75 4.08
CA THR A 108 25.03 -23.65 4.88
C THR A 108 24.58 -23.69 6.35
N PHE A 109 23.37 -24.19 6.60
CA PHE A 109 22.83 -24.41 7.94
C PHE A 109 22.45 -25.89 8.08
N PRO A 110 23.32 -26.72 8.69
CA PRO A 110 23.10 -28.15 8.79
C PRO A 110 21.77 -28.50 9.46
N GLY A 111 21.02 -29.39 8.83
CA GLY A 111 19.71 -29.86 9.31
C GLY A 111 18.52 -28.97 8.93
N ALA A 112 18.74 -27.85 8.25
CA ALA A 112 17.66 -27.02 7.73
C ALA A 112 17.08 -27.58 6.43
N THR A 113 15.76 -27.62 6.37
CA THR A 113 15.00 -28.09 5.22
C THR A 113 14.75 -26.96 4.21
N ALA A 114 14.49 -27.33 2.95
CA ALA A 114 14.07 -26.36 1.92
C ALA A 114 12.82 -25.58 2.32
N LEU A 115 11.91 -26.23 3.06
CA LEU A 115 10.69 -25.61 3.58
C LEU A 115 11.01 -24.53 4.60
N GLU A 116 11.91 -24.79 5.56
CA GLU A 116 12.32 -23.80 6.55
C GLU A 116 12.93 -22.54 5.91
N TYR A 117 13.78 -22.70 4.90
CA TYR A 117 14.31 -21.55 4.18
C TYR A 117 13.21 -20.78 3.42
N ALA A 118 12.31 -21.47 2.73
CA ALA A 118 11.18 -20.80 2.06
C ALA A 118 10.32 -20.00 3.05
N PHE A 119 10.10 -20.53 4.26
CA PHE A 119 9.38 -19.83 5.32
C PHE A 119 10.07 -18.56 5.82
N VAL A 120 11.40 -18.49 5.84
CA VAL A 120 12.12 -17.26 6.21
C VAL A 120 11.76 -16.12 5.24
N GLY A 121 11.75 -16.41 3.94
CA GLY A 121 11.38 -15.45 2.89
C GLY A 121 9.93 -14.96 3.03
N SER A 122 8.97 -15.88 3.17
CA SER A 122 7.55 -15.51 3.31
C SER A 122 7.26 -14.77 4.62
N LEU A 123 7.88 -15.18 5.73
CA LEU A 123 7.74 -14.53 7.04
C LEU A 123 8.09 -13.05 6.97
N SER A 124 9.11 -12.68 6.20
CA SER A 124 9.50 -11.27 6.04
C SER A 124 8.43 -10.41 5.39
N ILE A 125 7.72 -10.93 4.39
CA ILE A 125 6.60 -10.25 3.72
C ILE A 125 5.42 -10.13 4.70
N SER A 126 5.11 -11.21 5.43
CA SER A 126 4.03 -11.21 6.42
C SER A 126 4.29 -10.21 7.54
N CYS A 127 5.51 -10.17 8.10
CA CYS A 127 5.89 -9.18 9.12
C CYS A 127 5.81 -7.75 8.60
N ALA A 128 6.20 -7.50 7.34
CA ALA A 128 6.11 -6.18 6.73
C ALA A 128 4.68 -5.67 6.61
N MET A 129 3.70 -6.55 6.40
CA MET A 129 2.29 -6.17 6.35
C MET A 129 1.67 -6.06 7.76
N LEU A 130 2.02 -6.99 8.66
CA LEU A 130 1.48 -7.06 10.01
C LEU A 130 1.89 -5.86 10.89
N ILE A 131 3.04 -5.26 10.63
CA ILE A 131 3.52 -4.08 11.38
C ILE A 131 2.78 -2.79 11.01
N SER A 132 1.90 -2.82 10.01
CA SER A 132 1.17 -1.64 9.52
C SER A 132 0.50 -0.80 10.62
N PRO A 133 -0.24 -1.35 11.61
CA PRO A 133 -0.89 -0.53 12.64
C PRO A 133 0.11 0.24 13.49
N VAL A 134 1.24 -0.40 13.80
CA VAL A 134 2.32 0.21 14.59
C VAL A 134 2.98 1.31 13.77
N ALA A 135 3.39 1.03 12.53
CA ALA A 135 4.01 2.02 11.65
C ALA A 135 3.11 3.24 11.37
N THR A 136 1.81 3.01 11.16
CA THR A 136 0.80 4.08 11.00
C THR A 136 0.66 4.90 12.27
N THR A 137 0.61 4.24 13.44
CA THR A 137 0.53 4.93 14.74
C THR A 137 1.80 5.73 15.04
N THR A 138 2.98 5.19 14.74
CA THR A 138 4.26 5.89 14.85
C THR A 138 4.28 7.13 13.95
N THR A 139 3.76 7.02 12.72
CA THR A 139 3.64 8.17 11.81
C THR A 139 2.72 9.24 12.37
N ARG A 140 1.61 8.84 12.99
CA ARG A 140 0.67 9.76 13.65
C ARG A 140 1.30 10.50 14.83
N LEU A 141 1.98 9.77 15.72
CA LEU A 141 2.45 10.28 17.01
C LEU A 141 3.80 11.00 16.90
N PHE A 142 4.73 10.45 16.10
CA PHE A 142 6.12 10.89 16.05
C PHE A 142 6.53 11.42 14.65
N GLY A 143 5.63 11.34 13.67
CA GLY A 143 5.86 11.82 12.32
C GLY A 143 6.52 10.82 11.38
N THR A 144 6.56 11.20 10.11
CA THR A 144 7.06 10.37 9.00
C THR A 144 8.52 9.99 9.16
N HIS A 145 9.41 10.95 9.50
CA HIS A 145 10.84 10.67 9.56
C HIS A 145 11.21 9.65 10.65
N VAL A 146 10.62 9.74 11.85
CA VAL A 146 10.86 8.77 12.93
C VAL A 146 10.46 7.36 12.50
N THR A 147 9.33 7.25 11.81
CA THR A 147 8.82 5.98 11.28
C THR A 147 9.81 5.40 10.25
N LEU A 148 10.25 6.20 9.29
CA LEU A 148 11.19 5.74 8.25
C LEU A 148 12.55 5.37 8.83
N PHE A 149 13.15 6.20 9.69
CA PHE A 149 14.45 5.91 10.31
C PHE A 149 14.42 4.68 11.21
N THR A 150 13.31 4.42 11.91
CA THR A 150 13.11 3.15 12.62
C THR A 150 13.24 1.97 11.66
N GLY A 151 12.60 2.06 10.49
CA GLY A 151 12.70 1.04 9.45
C GLY A 151 14.11 0.86 8.90
N VAL A 152 14.83 1.96 8.62
CA VAL A 152 16.23 1.93 8.16
C VAL A 152 17.13 1.18 9.15
N ILE A 153 17.01 1.48 10.44
CA ILE A 153 17.84 0.87 11.48
C ILE A 153 17.56 -0.62 11.57
N LEU A 154 16.28 -1.02 11.60
CA LEU A 154 15.87 -2.43 11.69
C LEU A 154 16.32 -3.22 10.46
N GLU A 155 16.12 -2.69 9.25
CA GLU A 155 16.53 -3.33 8.01
C GLU A 155 18.06 -3.52 7.95
N ALA A 156 18.85 -2.48 8.27
CA ALA A 156 20.30 -2.58 8.30
C ALA A 156 20.79 -3.58 9.36
N ALA A 157 20.24 -3.50 10.58
CA ALA A 157 20.57 -4.43 11.67
C ALA A 157 20.22 -5.88 11.32
N SER A 158 19.13 -6.10 10.58
CA SER A 158 18.73 -7.44 10.15
C SER A 158 19.73 -8.06 9.18
N LEU A 159 20.17 -7.31 8.15
CA LEU A 159 21.12 -7.80 7.15
C LEU A 159 22.50 -8.01 7.77
N ILE A 160 22.98 -7.05 8.58
CA ILE A 160 24.25 -7.20 9.30
C ILE A 160 24.17 -8.38 10.28
N GLY A 161 23.05 -8.55 11.00
CA GLY A 161 22.80 -9.66 11.90
C GLY A 161 22.82 -11.01 11.18
N ALA A 162 22.21 -11.11 10.00
CA ALA A 162 22.24 -12.31 9.16
C ALA A 162 23.66 -12.72 8.77
N SER A 163 24.61 -11.78 8.68
CA SER A 163 26.03 -12.10 8.41
C SER A 163 26.73 -12.91 9.50
N PHE A 164 26.14 -12.97 10.70
CA PHE A 164 26.65 -13.74 11.84
C PHE A 164 25.87 -15.03 12.08
N ALA A 165 24.88 -15.35 11.23
CA ALA A 165 24.05 -16.51 11.40
C ALA A 165 24.84 -17.81 11.23
N LYS A 166 24.66 -18.75 12.17
CA LYS A 166 25.23 -20.10 12.20
C LYS A 166 24.16 -21.19 12.27
N THR A 167 22.94 -20.84 12.67
CA THR A 167 21.80 -21.75 12.75
C THR A 167 20.56 -21.13 12.11
N ILE A 168 19.65 -21.97 11.60
CA ILE A 168 18.47 -21.53 10.84
C ILE A 168 17.56 -20.57 11.61
N TRP A 169 17.38 -20.78 12.92
CA TRP A 169 16.56 -19.90 13.78
C TRP A 169 17.06 -18.45 13.80
N GLN A 170 18.36 -18.23 13.59
CA GLN A 170 18.94 -16.89 13.51
C GLN A 170 18.54 -16.19 12.20
N LEU A 171 18.32 -16.94 11.11
CA LEU A 171 17.75 -16.39 9.88
C LEU A 171 16.28 -16.02 10.03
N PHE A 172 15.49 -16.83 10.76
CA PHE A 172 14.11 -16.45 11.10
C PHE A 172 14.03 -15.12 11.84
N LEU A 173 14.89 -14.91 12.84
CA LEU A 173 14.92 -13.67 13.61
C LEU A 173 15.44 -12.47 12.80
N SER A 174 16.51 -12.66 12.03
CA SER A 174 17.13 -11.60 11.24
C SER A 174 16.34 -11.32 9.96
N GLN A 175 16.35 -12.23 8.99
CA GLN A 175 15.76 -12.04 7.66
C GLN A 175 14.26 -12.20 7.61
N GLY A 176 13.67 -13.01 8.48
CA GLY A 176 12.22 -13.11 8.60
C GLY A 176 11.67 -11.89 9.34
N ILE A 177 11.83 -11.88 10.66
CA ILE A 177 11.17 -10.90 11.53
C ILE A 177 11.80 -9.51 11.40
N CYS A 178 13.08 -9.34 11.73
CA CYS A 178 13.70 -8.01 11.83
C CYS A 178 13.71 -7.27 10.48
N PHE A 179 14.10 -7.95 9.40
CA PHE A 179 14.05 -7.40 8.05
C PHE A 179 12.62 -7.07 7.63
N GLY A 180 11.67 -7.98 7.88
CA GLY A 180 10.25 -7.75 7.58
C GLY A 180 9.68 -6.54 8.31
N LEU A 181 9.97 -6.37 9.60
CA LEU A 181 9.57 -5.19 10.36
C LEU A 181 10.21 -3.91 9.81
N GLY A 182 11.50 -3.92 9.50
CA GLY A 182 12.21 -2.78 8.91
C GLY A 182 11.65 -2.37 7.55
N MET A 183 11.47 -3.35 6.67
CA MET A 183 10.80 -3.20 5.37
C MET A 183 9.39 -2.63 5.53
N GLY A 184 8.61 -3.11 6.50
CA GLY A 184 7.27 -2.63 6.78
C GLY A 184 7.24 -1.15 7.21
N PHE A 185 8.06 -0.73 8.17
CA PHE A 185 8.16 0.68 8.58
C PHE A 185 8.49 1.61 7.40
N LEU A 186 9.44 1.22 6.56
CA LEU A 186 9.82 1.98 5.36
C LEU A 186 8.70 2.03 4.32
N PHE A 187 8.07 0.89 4.04
CA PHE A 187 7.01 0.78 3.04
C PHE A 187 5.74 1.52 3.46
N ILE A 188 5.22 1.20 4.65
CA ILE A 188 3.98 1.80 5.19
C ILE A 188 4.14 3.31 5.39
N GLY A 189 5.32 3.76 5.84
CA GLY A 189 5.59 5.19 6.03
C GLY A 189 5.75 5.98 4.73
N SER A 190 6.19 5.36 3.64
CA SER A 190 6.51 6.08 2.39
C SER A 190 5.42 6.03 1.32
N VAL A 191 4.69 4.92 1.19
CA VAL A 191 3.69 4.72 0.12
C VAL A 191 2.58 5.77 0.11
N PRO A 192 1.96 6.12 1.26
CA PRO A 192 0.83 7.04 1.26
C PRO A 192 1.23 8.49 0.93
N ILE A 193 2.53 8.79 0.88
CA ILE A 193 3.03 10.15 0.64
C ILE A 193 2.94 10.51 -0.84
N VAL A 194 3.29 9.60 -1.75
CA VAL A 194 3.39 9.89 -3.19
C VAL A 194 2.09 10.50 -3.76
N PRO A 195 0.89 9.92 -3.51
CA PRO A 195 -0.36 10.48 -4.04
C PRO A 195 -0.71 11.88 -3.51
N GLN A 196 -0.13 12.30 -2.38
CA GLN A 196 -0.37 13.62 -1.77
C GLN A 196 0.19 14.78 -2.59
N TRP A 197 1.17 14.50 -3.45
CA TRP A 197 1.88 15.51 -4.24
C TRP A 197 1.27 15.75 -5.63
N PHE A 198 0.43 14.83 -6.10
CA PHE A 198 -0.09 14.84 -7.45
C PHE A 198 -1.61 14.88 -7.48
N THR A 199 -2.17 15.40 -8.56
CA THR A 199 -3.61 15.33 -8.87
C THR A 199 -3.81 14.49 -10.13
N THR A 200 -3.27 14.96 -11.25
CA THR A 200 -3.43 14.33 -12.57
C THR A 200 -2.36 13.30 -12.91
N LYS A 201 -1.28 13.22 -12.12
CA LYS A 201 -0.14 12.30 -12.33
C LYS A 201 0.03 11.31 -11.17
N ARG A 202 -1.02 11.06 -10.39
CA ARG A 202 -0.95 10.23 -9.17
C ARG A 202 -0.56 8.80 -9.53
N SER A 203 -1.18 8.20 -10.55
CA SER A 203 -0.89 6.84 -10.95
C SER A 203 0.50 6.72 -11.58
N LEU A 204 0.93 7.69 -12.41
CA LEU A 204 2.29 7.72 -12.94
C LEU A 204 3.34 7.76 -11.82
N ALA A 205 3.17 8.66 -10.84
CA ALA A 205 4.10 8.79 -9.73
C ALA A 205 4.14 7.50 -8.88
N SER A 206 2.99 6.90 -8.55
CA SER A 206 2.94 5.61 -7.87
C SER A 206 3.55 4.47 -8.69
N GLY A 207 3.37 4.45 -10.02
CA GLY A 207 4.00 3.49 -10.92
C GLY A 207 5.52 3.60 -10.93
N ILE A 208 6.07 4.82 -10.98
CA ILE A 208 7.51 5.05 -10.88
C ILE A 208 8.03 4.64 -9.49
N ALA A 209 7.37 5.08 -8.41
CA ALA A 209 7.73 4.73 -7.05
C ALA A 209 7.76 3.20 -6.82
N THR A 210 6.80 2.47 -7.37
CA THR A 210 6.73 1.02 -7.19
C THR A 210 7.66 0.28 -8.16
N SER A 211 7.99 0.83 -9.33
CA SER A 211 8.94 0.22 -10.28
C SER A 211 10.32 -0.06 -9.67
N GLY A 212 10.71 0.71 -8.65
CA GLY A 212 11.96 0.52 -7.92
C GLY A 212 12.16 -0.89 -7.37
N SER A 213 11.09 -1.58 -6.94
CA SER A 213 11.20 -2.96 -6.43
C SER A 213 11.67 -3.93 -7.52
N GLY A 214 11.20 -3.76 -8.76
CA GLY A 214 11.60 -4.61 -9.89
C GLY A 214 13.06 -4.37 -10.29
N LEU A 215 13.48 -3.10 -10.36
CA LEU A 215 14.88 -2.74 -10.63
C LEU A 215 15.81 -3.24 -9.54
N GLY A 216 15.46 -3.02 -8.27
CA GLY A 216 16.20 -3.52 -7.12
C GLY A 216 16.29 -5.04 -7.12
N GLY A 217 15.18 -5.74 -7.38
CA GLY A 217 15.14 -7.20 -7.46
C GLY A 217 16.11 -7.75 -8.50
N LEU A 218 16.15 -7.15 -9.69
CA LEU A 218 17.11 -7.51 -10.74
C LEU A 218 18.57 -7.24 -10.29
N VAL A 219 18.86 -6.01 -9.88
CA VAL A 219 20.23 -5.57 -9.55
C VAL A 219 20.77 -6.39 -8.38
N TYR A 220 19.99 -6.54 -7.30
CA TYR A 220 20.42 -7.27 -6.12
C TYR A 220 20.51 -8.77 -6.34
N SER A 221 19.64 -9.38 -7.16
CA SER A 221 19.79 -10.81 -7.48
C SER A 221 21.12 -11.10 -8.18
N LEU A 222 21.48 -10.28 -9.18
CA LEU A 222 22.75 -10.44 -9.89
C LEU A 222 23.95 -10.09 -9.01
N ALA A 223 23.87 -8.98 -8.27
CA ALA A 223 24.95 -8.52 -7.40
C ALA A 223 25.20 -9.48 -6.23
N ALA A 224 24.16 -9.97 -5.56
CA ALA A 224 24.28 -10.94 -4.47
C ALA A 224 24.92 -12.24 -4.96
N GLY A 225 24.49 -12.76 -6.11
CA GLY A 225 25.08 -13.97 -6.69
C GLY A 225 26.56 -13.81 -7.02
N ALA A 226 26.97 -12.65 -7.54
CA ALA A 226 28.38 -12.34 -7.80
C ALA A 226 29.18 -12.18 -6.50
N MET A 227 28.67 -11.41 -5.52
CA MET A 227 29.35 -11.17 -4.24
C MET A 227 29.51 -12.46 -3.41
N ILE A 228 28.49 -13.31 -3.37
CA ILE A 228 28.56 -14.59 -2.65
C ILE A 228 29.71 -15.43 -3.20
N LYS A 229 29.89 -15.48 -4.53
CA LYS A 229 30.97 -16.23 -5.19
C LYS A 229 32.35 -15.61 -4.94
N SER A 230 32.47 -14.28 -4.93
CA SER A 230 33.77 -13.62 -4.87
C SER A 230 34.29 -13.34 -3.45
N ILE A 231 33.39 -12.97 -2.52
CA ILE A 231 33.74 -12.49 -1.18
C ILE A 231 32.98 -13.20 -0.06
N GLY A 232 32.12 -14.16 -0.41
CA GLY A 232 31.39 -14.99 0.53
C GLY A 232 30.09 -14.37 1.06
N LEU A 233 29.29 -15.23 1.70
CA LEU A 233 27.95 -14.92 2.18
C LEU A 233 27.94 -13.81 3.24
N ALA A 234 28.80 -13.91 4.26
CA ALA A 234 28.82 -12.97 5.38
C ALA A 234 29.13 -11.52 4.92
N TRP A 235 30.12 -11.34 4.05
CA TRP A 235 30.45 -10.01 3.52
C TRP A 235 29.38 -9.47 2.58
N THR A 236 28.73 -10.35 1.81
CA THR A 236 27.57 -9.97 0.98
C THR A 236 26.49 -9.32 1.85
N PHE A 237 26.10 -9.95 2.97
CA PHE A 237 25.11 -9.37 3.88
C PHE A 237 25.51 -8.04 4.49
N ARG A 238 26.78 -7.90 4.89
CA ARG A 238 27.30 -6.64 5.46
C ARG A 238 27.24 -5.50 4.43
N ILE A 239 27.66 -5.75 3.19
CA ILE A 239 27.61 -4.75 2.12
C ILE A 239 26.16 -4.34 1.84
N LEU A 240 25.24 -5.30 1.71
CA LEU A 240 23.83 -5.00 1.48
C LEU A 240 23.22 -4.21 2.64
N GLY A 241 23.54 -4.56 3.89
CA GLY A 241 23.08 -3.82 5.08
C GLY A 241 23.61 -2.39 5.15
N ILE A 242 24.90 -2.18 4.87
CA ILE A 242 25.51 -0.84 4.85
C ILE A 242 24.92 0.00 3.72
N LEU A 243 24.74 -0.60 2.53
CA LEU A 243 24.17 0.09 1.37
C LEU A 243 22.71 0.50 1.65
N ALA A 244 21.88 -0.42 2.14
CA ALA A 244 20.51 -0.13 2.55
C ALA A 244 20.46 0.98 3.60
N PHE A 245 21.32 0.91 4.63
CA PHE A 245 21.39 1.94 5.66
C PHE A 245 21.67 3.33 5.08
N VAL A 246 22.73 3.48 4.27
CA VAL A 246 23.15 4.77 3.73
C VAL A 246 22.09 5.34 2.79
N VAL A 247 21.64 4.52 1.83
CA VAL A 247 20.74 4.99 0.78
C VAL A 247 19.33 5.27 1.34
N ASN A 248 18.79 4.38 2.18
CA ASN A 248 17.48 4.59 2.79
C ASN A 248 17.51 5.72 3.82
N SER A 249 18.63 5.97 4.53
CA SER A 249 18.77 7.16 5.39
C SER A 249 18.65 8.46 4.58
N ILE A 250 19.35 8.56 3.45
CA ILE A 250 19.30 9.74 2.58
C ILE A 250 17.88 9.93 2.03
N CYS A 251 17.27 8.88 1.50
CA CYS A 251 15.91 8.95 0.94
C CYS A 251 14.88 9.28 2.03
N SER A 252 15.02 8.75 3.23
CA SER A 252 14.15 9.03 4.37
C SER A 252 14.30 10.46 4.89
N ALA A 253 15.51 11.03 4.82
CA ALA A 253 15.76 12.44 5.16
C ALA A 253 15.16 13.39 4.10
N LEU A 254 15.21 13.01 2.82
CA LEU A 254 14.65 13.79 1.72
C LEU A 254 13.13 13.66 1.57
N MET A 255 12.53 12.63 2.18
CA MET A 255 11.08 12.42 2.13
C MET A 255 10.33 13.60 2.77
N ARG A 256 9.30 14.13 2.10
CA ARG A 256 8.44 15.18 2.64
C ARG A 256 6.98 14.77 2.50
N ASP A 257 6.30 14.63 3.62
CA ASP A 257 4.86 14.41 3.64
C ASP A 257 4.07 15.73 3.60
N ARG A 258 2.78 15.62 3.30
CA ARG A 258 1.80 16.70 3.38
C ARG A 258 0.67 16.35 4.35
N ASN A 259 0.93 15.49 5.34
CA ASN A 259 -0.09 14.95 6.24
C ASN A 259 -0.82 16.08 6.99
N LYS A 260 -0.08 17.10 7.46
CA LYS A 260 -0.65 18.28 8.16
C LYS A 260 -1.52 19.15 7.26
N ILE A 261 -1.13 19.34 6.00
CA ILE A 261 -1.86 20.17 5.04
C ILE A 261 -3.19 19.50 4.65
N ILE A 262 -3.17 18.17 4.50
CA ILE A 262 -4.33 17.37 4.08
C ILE A 262 -5.26 17.06 5.26
N GLY A 263 -4.79 17.18 6.50
CA GLY A 263 -5.53 16.73 7.68
C GLY A 263 -5.67 15.22 7.74
N SER A 264 -4.62 14.51 7.30
CA SER A 264 -4.59 13.06 7.12
C SER A 264 -5.05 12.31 8.37
N SER A 265 -6.02 11.40 8.20
CA SER A 265 -6.38 10.42 9.22
C SER A 265 -5.34 9.31 9.22
N GLN A 266 -4.56 9.23 10.29
CA GLN A 266 -3.54 8.19 10.54
C GLN A 266 -4.06 7.23 11.61
N ASN A 267 -5.33 6.85 11.52
CA ASN A 267 -5.96 5.91 12.44
C ASN A 267 -5.63 4.49 12.00
N ALA A 268 -4.95 3.74 12.86
CA ALA A 268 -4.58 2.36 12.59
C ALA A 268 -5.79 1.43 12.42
N PHE A 269 -6.87 1.66 13.18
CA PHE A 269 -8.06 0.82 13.13
C PHE A 269 -9.31 1.66 12.87
N ASP A 270 -9.49 2.10 11.63
CA ASP A 270 -10.74 2.75 11.19
C ASP A 270 -11.72 1.69 10.64
N THR A 271 -12.23 0.85 11.54
CA THR A 271 -13.07 -0.32 11.17
C THR A 271 -14.38 0.07 10.50
N HIS A 272 -14.81 1.33 10.60
CA HIS A 272 -15.98 1.82 9.87
C HIS A 272 -15.79 1.72 8.35
N ILE A 273 -14.57 1.94 7.86
CA ILE A 273 -14.24 1.82 6.43
C ILE A 273 -14.46 0.38 5.93
N LEU A 274 -14.21 -0.64 6.76
CA LEU A 274 -14.40 -2.05 6.40
C LEU A 274 -15.87 -2.42 6.14
N ARG A 275 -16.83 -1.65 6.66
CA ARG A 275 -18.26 -1.90 6.44
C ARG A 275 -18.77 -1.32 5.11
N ARG A 276 -17.95 -0.53 4.42
CA ARG A 276 -18.30 0.10 3.14
C ARG A 276 -18.13 -0.91 2.00
N LEU A 277 -19.20 -1.19 1.24
CA LEU A 277 -19.17 -2.16 0.14
C LEU A 277 -18.04 -1.88 -0.86
N GLU A 278 -17.85 -0.63 -1.23
CA GLU A 278 -16.79 -0.18 -2.13
C GLU A 278 -15.38 -0.50 -1.62
N TYR A 279 -15.18 -0.43 -0.30
CA TYR A 279 -13.92 -0.79 0.32
C TYR A 279 -13.76 -2.31 0.45
N VAL A 280 -14.85 -3.05 0.69
CA VAL A 280 -14.85 -4.52 0.66
C VAL A 280 -14.48 -5.04 -0.73
N LEU A 281 -15.00 -4.42 -1.79
CA LEU A 281 -14.64 -4.76 -3.18
C LEU A 281 -13.17 -4.45 -3.48
N LEU A 282 -12.66 -3.30 -3.01
CA LEU A 282 -11.23 -2.97 -3.08
C LEU A 282 -10.38 -4.01 -2.33
N GLY A 283 -10.81 -4.40 -1.13
CA GLY A 283 -10.18 -5.44 -0.31
C GLY A 283 -10.19 -6.81 -0.98
N GLY A 284 -11.29 -7.19 -1.64
CA GLY A 284 -11.40 -8.41 -2.43
C GLY A 284 -10.43 -8.42 -3.60
N TRP A 285 -10.30 -7.30 -4.33
CA TRP A 285 -9.28 -7.16 -5.38
C TRP A 285 -7.86 -7.37 -4.83
N GLY A 286 -7.52 -6.76 -3.68
CA GLY A 286 -6.23 -6.95 -3.04
C GLY A 286 -5.99 -8.40 -2.60
N TRP A 287 -6.99 -9.01 -1.97
CA TRP A 287 -6.92 -10.39 -1.46
C TRP A 287 -6.63 -11.40 -2.56
N PHE A 288 -7.47 -11.42 -3.62
CA PHE A 288 -7.31 -12.35 -4.73
C PHE A 288 -6.07 -12.03 -5.57
N SER A 289 -5.70 -10.75 -5.73
CA SER A 289 -4.46 -10.39 -6.42
C SER A 289 -3.22 -10.92 -5.68
N MET A 290 -3.19 -10.87 -4.35
CA MET A 290 -2.05 -11.40 -3.58
C MET A 290 -1.97 -12.92 -3.62
N LEU A 291 -3.11 -13.63 -3.62
CA LEU A 291 -3.12 -15.08 -3.81
C LEU A 291 -2.50 -15.51 -5.15
N ALA A 292 -2.64 -14.71 -6.20
CA ALA A 292 -2.03 -14.99 -7.50
C ALA A 292 -0.57 -14.51 -7.58
N TYR A 293 -0.32 -13.26 -7.15
CA TYR A 293 0.97 -12.58 -7.31
C TYR A 293 2.10 -13.27 -6.55
N ILE A 294 1.83 -13.75 -5.34
CA ILE A 294 2.86 -14.40 -4.50
C ILE A 294 3.27 -15.76 -5.11
N VAL A 295 2.32 -16.53 -5.63
CA VAL A 295 2.64 -17.75 -6.41
C VAL A 295 3.55 -17.41 -7.58
N LEU A 296 3.27 -16.35 -8.35
CA LEU A 296 4.14 -15.97 -9.46
C LEU A 296 5.55 -15.56 -9.02
N ILE A 297 5.71 -14.92 -7.86
CA ILE A 297 7.04 -14.56 -7.38
C ILE A 297 7.89 -15.80 -7.06
N PHE A 298 7.30 -16.80 -6.40
CA PHE A 298 8.05 -17.92 -5.82
C PHE A 298 7.98 -19.20 -6.68
N SER A 299 6.80 -19.59 -7.15
CA SER A 299 6.60 -20.84 -7.90
C SER A 299 7.17 -20.81 -9.33
N LEU A 300 7.46 -19.64 -9.91
CA LEU A 300 8.00 -19.55 -11.29
C LEU A 300 9.38 -20.20 -11.42
N ALA A 301 10.26 -19.99 -10.43
CA ALA A 301 11.57 -20.65 -10.38
C ALA A 301 11.44 -22.15 -10.09
N ASN A 302 10.51 -22.52 -9.21
CA ASN A 302 10.26 -23.93 -8.88
C ASN A 302 9.73 -24.70 -10.10
N TYR A 303 8.82 -24.08 -10.86
CA TYR A 303 8.30 -24.63 -12.11
C TYR A 303 9.40 -24.81 -13.17
N ALA A 304 10.41 -23.94 -13.20
CA ALA A 304 11.54 -24.10 -14.11
C ALA A 304 12.24 -25.46 -13.87
N ASN A 305 12.42 -25.85 -12.61
CA ASN A 305 13.02 -27.14 -12.27
C ASN A 305 12.12 -28.32 -12.67
N GLU A 306 10.80 -28.18 -12.51
CA GLU A 306 9.81 -29.19 -12.91
C GLU A 306 9.90 -29.54 -14.40
N ILE A 307 10.11 -28.53 -15.26
CA ILE A 307 10.25 -28.73 -16.71
C ILE A 307 11.70 -29.09 -17.12
N GLY A 308 12.56 -29.44 -16.16
CA GLY A 308 13.92 -29.92 -16.38
C GLY A 308 14.98 -28.83 -16.57
N LEU A 309 14.70 -27.57 -16.22
CA LEU A 309 15.70 -26.50 -16.24
C LEU A 309 16.58 -26.53 -15.00
N THR A 310 17.76 -25.93 -15.14
CA THR A 310 18.71 -25.80 -14.02
C THR A 310 18.27 -24.71 -13.04
N ALA A 311 18.73 -24.80 -11.78
CA ALA A 311 18.51 -23.78 -10.77
C ALA A 311 18.98 -22.38 -11.22
N SER A 312 20.07 -22.30 -12.00
CA SER A 312 20.54 -21.02 -12.57
C SER A 312 19.56 -20.44 -13.59
N GLN A 313 18.93 -21.27 -14.42
CA GLN A 313 17.91 -20.82 -15.36
C GLN A 313 16.63 -20.37 -14.64
N GLY A 314 16.22 -21.09 -13.59
CA GLY A 314 15.13 -20.67 -12.71
C GLY A 314 15.38 -19.29 -12.07
N ALA A 315 16.60 -19.04 -11.60
CA ALA A 315 16.99 -17.72 -11.07
C ALA A 315 16.94 -16.61 -12.13
N VAL A 316 17.34 -16.90 -13.37
CA VAL A 316 17.22 -15.94 -14.49
C VAL A 316 15.75 -15.64 -14.80
N ILE A 317 14.86 -16.64 -14.75
CA ILE A 317 13.41 -16.44 -14.93
C ILE A 317 12.86 -15.47 -13.87
N SER A 318 13.20 -15.66 -12.59
CA SER A 318 12.80 -14.72 -11.52
C SER A 318 13.37 -13.31 -11.72
N ALA A 319 14.63 -13.20 -12.18
CA ALA A 319 15.24 -11.91 -12.49
C ALA A 319 14.52 -11.19 -13.65
N LEU A 320 14.17 -11.91 -14.71
CA LEU A 320 13.43 -11.38 -15.85
C LEU A 320 11.98 -11.05 -15.50
N PHE A 321 11.36 -11.78 -14.58
CA PHE A 321 10.05 -11.42 -14.04
C PHE A 321 10.10 -10.05 -13.34
N ASN A 322 11.11 -9.82 -12.51
CA ASN A 322 11.35 -8.52 -11.87
C ASN A 322 11.68 -7.40 -12.88
N LEU A 323 12.42 -7.71 -13.95
CA LEU A 323 12.65 -6.79 -15.06
C LEU A 323 11.32 -6.39 -15.74
N GLY A 324 10.43 -7.36 -15.95
CA GLY A 324 9.07 -7.11 -16.45
C GLY A 324 8.31 -6.15 -15.53
N GLN A 325 8.39 -6.33 -14.21
CA GLN A 325 7.75 -5.43 -13.25
C GLN A 325 8.30 -3.99 -13.33
N PHE A 326 9.62 -3.84 -13.47
CA PHE A 326 10.26 -2.53 -13.59
C PHE A 326 9.73 -1.76 -14.80
N PHE A 327 9.67 -2.40 -15.97
CA PHE A 327 9.19 -1.75 -17.19
C PHE A 327 7.66 -1.65 -17.28
N GLY A 328 6.91 -2.54 -16.62
CA GLY A 328 5.45 -2.54 -16.68
C GLY A 328 4.78 -1.49 -15.81
N ARG A 329 5.31 -1.23 -14.60
CA ARG A 329 4.66 -0.36 -13.61
C ARG A 329 4.52 1.11 -14.07
N PRO A 330 5.55 1.79 -14.63
CA PRO A 330 5.40 3.18 -15.06
C PRO A 330 4.39 3.39 -16.20
N PRO A 331 4.37 2.57 -17.28
CA PRO A 331 3.33 2.65 -18.31
C PRO A 331 1.92 2.39 -17.77
N ILE A 332 1.73 1.39 -16.90
CA ILE A 332 0.43 1.14 -16.26
C ILE A 332 -0.01 2.38 -15.48
N GLY A 333 0.89 2.98 -14.70
CA GLY A 333 0.64 4.23 -13.99
C GLY A 333 0.28 5.40 -14.92
N TYR A 334 1.03 5.59 -16.00
CA TYR A 334 0.80 6.65 -16.99
C TYR A 334 -0.57 6.54 -17.65
N PHE A 335 -0.89 5.36 -18.19
CA PHE A 335 -2.16 5.14 -18.88
C PHE A 335 -3.34 5.11 -17.91
N SER A 336 -3.13 4.72 -16.65
CA SER A 336 -4.14 4.77 -15.56
C SER A 336 -4.70 6.18 -15.34
N ASP A 337 -3.86 7.21 -15.37
CA ASP A 337 -4.34 8.59 -15.20
C ASP A 337 -5.21 9.07 -16.40
N SER A 338 -5.06 8.49 -17.59
CA SER A 338 -5.80 8.86 -18.81
C SER A 338 -7.05 8.02 -19.06
N VAL A 339 -6.96 6.70 -18.94
CA VAL A 339 -8.02 5.71 -19.22
C VAL A 339 -9.00 5.56 -18.04
N GLY A 340 -8.57 5.94 -16.84
CA GLY A 340 -9.30 5.71 -15.59
C GLY A 340 -8.56 4.70 -14.72
N ARG A 341 -8.51 4.95 -13.42
CA ARG A 341 -7.62 4.20 -12.53
C ARG A 341 -8.15 2.81 -12.26
N ILE A 342 -9.46 2.71 -12.00
CA ILE A 342 -10.14 1.43 -11.81
C ILE A 342 -10.16 0.65 -13.14
N ASN A 343 -10.40 1.34 -14.26
CA ASN A 343 -10.39 0.71 -15.60
C ASN A 343 -9.05 0.04 -15.93
N MET A 344 -7.94 0.74 -15.71
CA MET A 344 -6.61 0.20 -15.98
C MET A 344 -6.27 -0.94 -15.03
N ALA A 345 -6.54 -0.78 -13.73
CA ALA A 345 -6.33 -1.85 -12.76
C ALA A 345 -7.13 -3.11 -13.14
N MET A 346 -8.38 -2.97 -13.55
CA MET A 346 -9.24 -4.07 -13.98
C MET A 346 -8.66 -4.77 -15.21
N GLY A 347 -8.30 -4.01 -16.25
CA GLY A 347 -7.80 -4.56 -17.51
C GLY A 347 -6.47 -5.30 -17.34
N THR A 348 -5.52 -4.73 -16.60
CA THR A 348 -4.20 -5.36 -16.43
C THR A 348 -4.23 -6.51 -15.41
N THR A 349 -5.06 -6.45 -14.37
CA THR A 349 -5.32 -7.60 -13.49
C THR A 349 -5.95 -8.76 -14.28
N PHE A 350 -6.94 -8.48 -15.14
CA PHE A 350 -7.53 -9.50 -16.00
C PHE A 350 -6.51 -10.09 -16.98
N ALA A 351 -5.69 -9.24 -17.62
CA ALA A 351 -4.60 -9.68 -18.49
C ALA A 351 -3.60 -10.59 -17.77
N GLY A 352 -3.27 -10.30 -16.50
CA GLY A 352 -2.42 -11.16 -15.67
C GLY A 352 -2.99 -12.58 -15.51
N GLY A 353 -4.30 -12.69 -15.29
CA GLY A 353 -4.99 -13.98 -15.23
C GLY A 353 -4.96 -14.72 -16.58
N ILE A 354 -5.25 -14.02 -17.68
CA ILE A 354 -5.19 -14.60 -19.03
C ILE A 354 -3.77 -15.05 -19.38
N PHE A 355 -2.74 -14.27 -19.08
CA PHE A 355 -1.35 -14.66 -19.35
C PHE A 355 -0.96 -15.90 -18.54
N ALA A 356 -1.39 -16.02 -17.29
CA ALA A 356 -1.18 -17.25 -16.52
C ALA A 356 -1.87 -18.46 -17.19
N LEU A 357 -3.14 -18.35 -17.58
CA LEU A 357 -3.90 -19.46 -18.15
C LEU A 357 -3.46 -19.85 -19.58
N VAL A 358 -3.05 -18.87 -20.40
CA VAL A 358 -2.79 -19.07 -21.83
C VAL A 358 -1.30 -19.21 -22.14
N ILE A 359 -0.42 -18.60 -21.34
CA ILE A 359 1.02 -18.65 -21.58
C ILE A 359 1.68 -19.60 -20.58
N TRP A 360 1.50 -19.39 -19.27
CA TRP A 360 2.22 -20.17 -18.26
C TRP A 360 1.86 -21.65 -18.29
N VAL A 361 0.57 -21.99 -18.39
CA VAL A 361 0.10 -23.39 -18.50
C VAL A 361 0.82 -24.16 -19.61
N PHE A 362 1.11 -23.50 -20.73
CA PHE A 362 1.74 -24.09 -21.90
C PHE A 362 3.27 -23.87 -21.98
N ALA A 363 3.87 -23.24 -20.97
CA ALA A 363 5.29 -22.87 -20.95
C ALA A 363 6.20 -24.09 -20.65
N LYS A 364 6.36 -24.99 -21.61
CA LYS A 364 7.19 -26.21 -21.48
C LYS A 364 8.65 -26.05 -21.92
N SER A 365 9.08 -24.84 -22.26
CA SER A 365 10.46 -24.57 -22.70
C SER A 365 11.00 -23.30 -22.07
N TYR A 366 12.33 -23.20 -22.00
CA TYR A 366 13.01 -22.04 -21.41
C TYR A 366 12.63 -20.72 -22.10
N GLY A 367 12.54 -20.71 -23.43
CA GLY A 367 12.18 -19.51 -24.19
C GLY A 367 10.77 -19.00 -23.91
N VAL A 368 9.79 -19.91 -23.83
CA VAL A 368 8.40 -19.52 -23.53
C VAL A 368 8.28 -19.04 -22.08
N LEU A 369 9.02 -19.66 -21.16
CA LEU A 369 9.03 -19.24 -19.76
C LEU A 369 9.70 -17.88 -19.55
N ILE A 370 10.76 -17.57 -20.31
CA ILE A 370 11.35 -16.21 -20.38
C ILE A 370 10.32 -15.20 -20.89
N PHE A 371 9.63 -15.52 -21.98
CA PHE A 371 8.61 -14.65 -22.55
C PHE A 371 7.48 -14.38 -21.54
N TYR A 372 7.00 -15.43 -20.86
CA TYR A 372 6.01 -15.30 -19.80
C TYR A 372 6.52 -14.48 -18.62
N ALA A 373 7.77 -14.69 -18.17
CA ALA A 373 8.35 -13.91 -17.08
C ALA A 373 8.34 -12.41 -17.40
N LEU A 374 8.76 -12.02 -18.61
CA LEU A 374 8.75 -10.63 -19.04
C LEU A 374 7.33 -10.06 -19.13
N ILE A 375 6.44 -10.68 -19.92
CA ILE A 375 5.11 -10.12 -20.16
C ILE A 375 4.19 -10.26 -18.94
N GLY A 376 4.24 -11.39 -18.25
CA GLY A 376 3.54 -11.62 -16.99
C GLY A 376 4.03 -10.66 -15.90
N GLY A 377 5.34 -10.44 -15.80
CA GLY A 377 5.93 -9.47 -14.88
C GLY A 377 5.38 -8.05 -15.10
N THR A 378 5.14 -7.64 -16.35
CA THR A 378 4.62 -6.28 -16.62
C THR A 378 3.26 -6.02 -15.97
N VAL A 379 2.40 -7.04 -15.86
CA VAL A 379 1.01 -6.90 -15.36
C VAL A 379 0.81 -7.45 -13.96
N ALA A 380 1.61 -8.42 -13.52
CA ALA A 380 1.44 -9.11 -12.23
C ALA A 380 1.49 -8.14 -11.04
N GLY A 381 2.34 -7.12 -11.12
CA GLY A 381 2.52 -6.09 -10.10
C GLY A 381 1.49 -4.94 -10.13
N THR A 382 0.41 -5.04 -10.92
CA THR A 382 -0.60 -3.98 -11.07
C THR A 382 -1.12 -3.50 -9.73
N PHE A 383 -1.43 -4.41 -8.81
CA PHE A 383 -1.96 -4.07 -7.49
C PHE A 383 -1.09 -3.05 -6.77
N TRP A 384 0.21 -3.30 -6.65
CA TRP A 384 1.13 -2.41 -5.97
C TRP A 384 1.23 -1.04 -6.64
N CYS A 385 1.20 -1.01 -7.97
CA CYS A 385 1.24 0.21 -8.76
C CYS A 385 0.01 1.11 -8.54
N THR A 386 -1.19 0.53 -8.47
CA THR A 386 -2.45 1.29 -8.57
C THR A 386 -3.26 1.36 -7.27
N ILE A 387 -2.93 0.56 -6.25
CA ILE A 387 -3.71 0.52 -5.00
C ILE A 387 -3.81 1.88 -4.31
N ALA A 388 -2.71 2.61 -4.17
CA ALA A 388 -2.72 3.92 -3.50
C ALA A 388 -3.57 4.97 -4.24
N PRO A 389 -3.43 5.17 -5.57
CA PRO A 389 -4.25 6.14 -6.28
C PRO A 389 -5.71 5.69 -6.50
N VAL A 390 -6.00 4.38 -6.55
CA VAL A 390 -7.38 3.85 -6.55
C VAL A 390 -8.02 4.02 -5.16
N ALA A 391 -7.29 3.73 -4.08
CA ALA A 391 -7.78 3.99 -2.72
C ALA A 391 -8.10 5.48 -2.53
N ALA A 392 -7.28 6.39 -3.07
CA ALA A 392 -7.54 7.82 -3.03
C ALA A 392 -8.88 8.21 -3.68
N GLU A 393 -9.33 7.50 -4.71
CA GLU A 393 -10.63 7.74 -5.36
C GLU A 393 -11.81 7.16 -4.59
N ILE A 394 -11.61 6.19 -3.72
CA ILE A 394 -12.70 5.48 -3.03
C ILE A 394 -12.91 6.02 -1.61
N VAL A 395 -11.81 6.24 -0.89
CA VAL A 395 -11.85 6.71 0.49
C VAL A 395 -11.49 8.19 0.64
N GLY A 396 -11.01 8.84 -0.41
CA GLY A 396 -10.53 10.22 -0.38
C GLY A 396 -9.11 10.33 0.23
N LEU A 397 -8.35 11.35 -0.19
CA LEU A 397 -6.94 11.52 0.22
C LEU A 397 -6.72 11.54 1.74
N ARG A 398 -7.69 12.10 2.48
CA ARG A 398 -7.64 12.19 3.95
C ARG A 398 -7.57 10.82 4.62
N HIS A 399 -8.29 9.83 4.09
CA HIS A 399 -8.39 8.48 4.65
C HIS A 399 -7.47 7.47 3.96
N VAL A 400 -6.70 7.87 2.94
CA VAL A 400 -5.77 6.96 2.23
C VAL A 400 -4.84 6.23 3.20
N PRO A 401 -4.18 6.87 4.17
CA PRO A 401 -3.25 6.16 5.05
C PRO A 401 -3.95 5.11 5.93
N SER A 402 -5.08 5.46 6.55
CA SER A 402 -5.93 4.51 7.29
C SER A 402 -6.48 3.38 6.41
N GLY A 403 -6.93 3.70 5.20
CA GLY A 403 -7.40 2.71 4.23
C GLY A 403 -6.27 1.75 3.83
N LEU A 404 -5.13 2.27 3.39
CA LEU A 404 -3.99 1.41 3.05
C LEU A 404 -3.53 0.57 4.24
N ASN A 405 -3.54 1.09 5.46
CA ASN A 405 -3.23 0.32 6.66
C ASN A 405 -4.15 -0.92 6.81
N LEU A 406 -5.46 -0.72 6.70
CA LEU A 406 -6.43 -1.81 6.77
C LEU A 406 -6.27 -2.79 5.60
N MET A 407 -5.90 -2.29 4.41
CA MET A 407 -5.58 -3.13 3.26
C MET A 407 -4.38 -4.03 3.56
N TRP A 408 -3.29 -3.50 4.12
CA TRP A 408 -2.09 -4.28 4.49
C TRP A 408 -2.41 -5.40 5.48
N LEU A 409 -3.21 -5.11 6.51
CA LEU A 409 -3.71 -6.15 7.42
C LEU A 409 -4.53 -7.21 6.67
N THR A 410 -5.45 -6.79 5.81
CA THR A 410 -6.33 -7.69 5.04
C THR A 410 -5.51 -8.62 4.15
N ILE A 411 -4.49 -8.12 3.47
CA ILE A 411 -3.68 -8.93 2.55
C ILE A 411 -2.58 -9.75 3.25
N THR A 412 -2.37 -9.61 4.56
CA THR A 412 -1.36 -10.38 5.29
C THR A 412 -1.59 -11.88 5.17
N LEU A 413 -2.85 -12.33 5.29
CA LEU A 413 -3.21 -13.74 5.18
C LEU A 413 -2.94 -14.32 3.77
N PRO A 414 -3.46 -13.74 2.67
CA PRO A 414 -3.16 -14.27 1.34
C PRO A 414 -1.67 -14.20 1.01
N CYS A 415 -0.93 -13.18 1.48
CA CYS A 415 0.53 -13.15 1.33
C CYS A 415 1.24 -14.30 2.05
N THR A 416 0.74 -14.72 3.21
CA THR A 416 1.34 -15.79 4.02
C THR A 416 1.04 -17.18 3.45
N PHE A 417 -0.19 -17.41 3.01
CA PHE A 417 -0.68 -18.76 2.66
C PHE A 417 -0.68 -19.07 1.16
N SER A 418 -0.48 -18.07 0.29
CA SER A 418 -0.52 -18.25 -1.18
C SER A 418 0.44 -19.32 -1.70
N GLU A 419 1.74 -19.23 -1.39
CA GLU A 419 2.73 -20.20 -1.86
C GLU A 419 2.54 -21.59 -1.22
N PRO A 420 2.29 -21.74 0.10
CA PRO A 420 1.92 -23.03 0.67
C PRO A 420 0.71 -23.70 0.01
N ILE A 421 -0.35 -22.94 -0.26
CA ILE A 421 -1.53 -23.46 -0.98
C ILE A 421 -1.12 -23.95 -2.38
N ALA A 422 -0.31 -23.17 -3.09
CA ALA A 422 0.19 -23.55 -4.41
C ALA A 422 1.02 -24.84 -4.37
N LEU A 423 1.92 -25.00 -3.40
CA LEU A 423 2.76 -26.20 -3.28
C LEU A 423 1.96 -27.43 -2.87
N GLU A 424 0.97 -27.30 -1.98
CA GLU A 424 0.06 -28.40 -1.61
C GLU A 424 -0.79 -28.86 -2.81
N ILE A 425 -1.21 -27.93 -3.68
CA ILE A 425 -1.86 -28.30 -4.94
C ILE A 425 -0.93 -29.15 -5.81
N VAL A 426 0.36 -28.78 -5.92
CA VAL A 426 1.35 -29.59 -6.65
C VAL A 426 1.54 -30.95 -5.99
N ALA A 427 1.68 -31.01 -4.66
CA ALA A 427 1.87 -32.27 -3.93
C ALA A 427 0.68 -33.23 -4.10
N GLY A 428 -0.55 -32.71 -4.06
CA GLY A 428 -1.76 -33.50 -4.22
C GLY A 428 -2.05 -33.94 -5.66
N THR A 429 -1.63 -33.17 -6.66
CA THR A 429 -1.91 -33.47 -8.09
C THR A 429 -0.72 -34.07 -8.84
N GLY A 430 0.49 -33.96 -8.29
CA GLY A 430 1.75 -34.34 -8.96
C GLY A 430 2.13 -33.42 -10.13
N SER A 431 1.49 -32.25 -10.27
CA SER A 431 1.76 -31.34 -11.38
C SER A 431 1.51 -29.88 -11.03
N TYR A 432 2.28 -28.97 -11.64
CA TYR A 432 2.04 -27.54 -11.53
C TYR A 432 0.77 -27.03 -12.21
N LEU A 433 0.08 -27.85 -13.02
CA LEU A 433 -1.14 -27.41 -13.71
C LEU A 433 -2.18 -26.84 -12.74
N GLY A 434 -2.40 -27.48 -11.59
CA GLY A 434 -3.35 -26.99 -10.59
C GLY A 434 -2.97 -25.60 -10.06
N THR A 435 -1.69 -25.37 -9.79
CA THR A 435 -1.15 -24.09 -9.34
C THR A 435 -1.28 -23.01 -10.41
N GLN A 436 -1.00 -23.34 -11.66
CA GLN A 436 -1.12 -22.42 -12.79
C GLN A 436 -2.57 -21.98 -13.00
N LEU A 437 -3.52 -22.92 -12.92
CA LEU A 437 -4.95 -22.64 -12.97
C LEU A 437 -5.40 -21.79 -11.79
N PHE A 438 -4.98 -22.14 -10.57
CA PHE A 438 -5.27 -21.38 -9.35
C PHE A 438 -4.84 -19.92 -9.50
N THR A 439 -3.60 -19.65 -9.91
CA THR A 439 -3.10 -18.29 -10.14
C THR A 439 -3.94 -17.52 -11.16
N GLY A 440 -4.26 -18.16 -12.30
CA GLY A 440 -5.07 -17.55 -13.34
C GLY A 440 -6.47 -17.17 -12.86
N PHE A 441 -7.16 -18.09 -12.18
CA PHE A 441 -8.51 -17.86 -11.65
C PHE A 441 -8.53 -16.85 -10.50
N MET A 442 -7.50 -16.82 -9.65
CA MET A 442 -7.39 -15.80 -8.59
C MET A 442 -7.26 -14.39 -9.18
N TYR A 443 -6.47 -14.20 -10.24
CA TYR A 443 -6.44 -12.90 -10.93
C TYR A 443 -7.77 -12.54 -11.62
N ILE A 444 -8.47 -13.51 -12.22
CA ILE A 444 -9.80 -13.27 -12.78
C ILE A 444 -10.79 -12.87 -11.69
N ALA A 445 -10.77 -13.53 -10.52
CA ALA A 445 -11.58 -13.16 -9.37
C ALA A 445 -11.27 -11.74 -8.88
N ALA A 446 -10.00 -11.38 -8.83
CA ALA A 446 -9.57 -10.02 -8.49
C ALA A 446 -10.10 -8.98 -9.50
N ALA A 447 -10.06 -9.29 -10.80
CA ALA A 447 -10.62 -8.43 -11.85
C ALA A 447 -12.15 -8.29 -11.73
N MET A 448 -12.87 -9.36 -11.36
CA MET A 448 -14.31 -9.31 -11.12
C MET A 448 -14.68 -8.36 -9.96
N CYS A 449 -13.88 -8.34 -8.88
CA CYS A 449 -14.07 -7.35 -7.81
C CYS A 449 -13.96 -5.91 -8.33
N LEU A 450 -13.02 -5.64 -9.24
CA LEU A 450 -12.87 -4.34 -9.88
C LEU A 450 -14.00 -4.00 -10.85
N VAL A 451 -14.55 -4.97 -11.58
CA VAL A 451 -15.74 -4.77 -12.43
C VAL A 451 -16.92 -4.26 -11.59
N LEU A 452 -17.14 -4.86 -10.42
CA LEU A 452 -18.19 -4.43 -9.50
C LEU A 452 -17.88 -3.04 -8.91
N LEU A 453 -16.64 -2.81 -8.47
CA LEU A 453 -16.20 -1.53 -7.90
C LEU A 453 -16.33 -0.39 -8.92
N ARG A 454 -16.02 -0.66 -10.18
CA ARG A 454 -16.19 0.23 -11.31
C ARG A 454 -17.66 0.62 -11.50
N GLY A 455 -18.56 -0.37 -11.52
CA GLY A 455 -20.01 -0.12 -11.60
C GLY A 455 -20.51 0.76 -10.46
N TRP A 456 -20.04 0.50 -9.24
CA TRP A 456 -20.35 1.30 -8.06
C TRP A 456 -19.84 2.75 -8.22
N LYS A 457 -18.59 2.94 -8.63
CA LYS A 457 -17.97 4.27 -8.77
C LYS A 457 -18.65 5.13 -9.82
N ILE A 458 -19.09 4.53 -10.93
CA ILE A 458 -19.86 5.24 -11.96
C ILE A 458 -21.18 5.75 -11.36
N GLY A 459 -21.90 4.92 -10.61
CA GLY A 459 -23.15 5.30 -9.96
C GLY A 459 -22.97 6.42 -8.93
N GLU A 460 -21.91 6.36 -8.12
CA GLU A 460 -21.57 7.42 -7.17
C GLU A 460 -21.31 8.75 -7.89
N LEU A 461 -20.51 8.76 -8.96
CA LEU A 461 -20.16 9.97 -9.70
C LEU A 461 -21.35 10.57 -10.45
N GLU A 462 -22.32 9.77 -10.89
CA GLU A 462 -23.56 10.28 -11.50
C GLU A 462 -24.44 10.99 -10.48
N GLU A 463 -24.61 10.42 -9.29
CA GLU A 463 -25.39 11.06 -8.23
C GLU A 463 -24.71 12.34 -7.72
N LEU A 464 -23.38 12.34 -7.60
CA LEU A 464 -22.60 13.53 -7.25
C LEU A 464 -22.77 14.67 -8.27
N ALA A 465 -22.79 14.33 -9.56
CA ALA A 465 -23.03 15.28 -10.64
C ALA A 465 -24.41 15.92 -10.53
N ILE A 466 -25.43 15.09 -10.29
CA ILE A 466 -26.81 15.54 -10.10
C ILE A 466 -26.91 16.48 -8.88
N MET A 467 -26.23 16.16 -7.78
CA MET A 467 -26.26 16.98 -6.56
C MET A 467 -25.60 18.35 -6.71
N LYS A 468 -24.49 18.42 -7.45
CA LYS A 468 -23.72 19.65 -7.63
C LYS A 468 -24.18 20.50 -8.82
N GLY A 469 -25.02 19.94 -9.71
CA GLY A 469 -25.41 20.60 -10.96
C GLY A 469 -24.24 20.77 -11.93
N GLU A 470 -23.16 20.00 -11.75
CA GLU A 470 -21.95 20.01 -12.58
C GLU A 470 -21.96 18.82 -13.54
N ASP A 471 -21.24 18.91 -14.67
CA ASP A 471 -21.02 17.72 -15.49
C ASP A 471 -20.19 16.71 -14.69
N SER A 472 -20.70 15.49 -14.65
CA SER A 472 -20.09 14.30 -14.09
C SER A 472 -18.63 14.06 -14.52
N LYS A 473 -18.18 14.63 -15.65
CA LYS A 473 -16.80 14.55 -16.15
C LYS A 473 -15.84 15.55 -15.52
N GLU A 474 -16.32 16.63 -14.94
CA GLU A 474 -15.50 17.72 -14.39
C GLU A 474 -15.26 17.59 -12.88
N LEU A 475 -15.93 16.63 -12.24
CA LEU A 475 -15.82 16.36 -10.81
C LEU A 475 -14.48 15.73 -10.42
N ASP A 476 -13.74 16.39 -9.52
CA ASP A 476 -12.59 15.77 -8.85
C ASP A 476 -13.10 14.70 -7.86
N ALA A 477 -13.01 13.44 -8.28
CA ALA A 477 -13.43 12.25 -7.54
C ALA A 477 -12.68 12.04 -6.21
N VAL A 478 -11.58 12.78 -5.98
CA VAL A 478 -10.69 12.58 -4.82
C VAL A 478 -10.83 13.71 -3.77
N GLY A 479 -11.24 14.90 -4.20
CA GLY A 479 -11.30 16.10 -3.35
C GLY A 479 -12.63 16.33 -2.64
N THR A 480 -13.69 15.60 -2.98
CA THR A 480 -15.03 15.78 -2.40
C THR A 480 -15.38 14.60 -1.50
N GLU A 481 -15.72 14.84 -0.23
CA GLU A 481 -16.37 13.81 0.59
C GLU A 481 -17.75 13.49 -0.01
N SER A 482 -17.97 12.21 -0.29
CA SER A 482 -19.23 11.76 -0.89
C SER A 482 -20.34 11.72 0.17
N PRO A 483 -21.46 12.44 -0.02
CA PRO A 483 -22.60 12.34 0.87
C PRO A 483 -23.21 10.93 0.83
N GLU A 484 -23.84 10.50 1.93
CA GLU A 484 -24.40 9.14 2.06
C GLU A 484 -25.33 8.74 0.90
N ARG A 485 -26.07 9.71 0.37
CA ARG A 485 -26.96 9.51 -0.77
C ARG A 485 -26.20 9.09 -2.04
N ALA A 486 -25.02 9.65 -2.31
CA ALA A 486 -24.18 9.25 -3.45
C ALA A 486 -23.58 7.84 -3.25
N LEU A 487 -23.13 7.54 -2.02
CA LEU A 487 -22.63 6.20 -1.67
C LEU A 487 -23.72 5.13 -1.85
N LYS A 488 -24.97 5.44 -1.45
CA LYS A 488 -26.13 4.56 -1.63
C LYS A 488 -26.50 4.39 -3.10
N ALA A 489 -26.49 5.46 -3.89
CA ALA A 489 -26.75 5.40 -5.32
C ALA A 489 -25.76 4.48 -6.05
N GLY A 490 -24.47 4.57 -5.72
CA GLY A 490 -23.45 3.65 -6.22
C GLY A 490 -23.80 2.18 -5.94
N ARG A 491 -24.28 1.85 -4.73
CA ARG A 491 -24.65 0.46 -4.37
C ARG A 491 -25.85 -0.05 -5.16
N VAL A 492 -26.89 0.77 -5.32
CA VAL A 492 -28.13 0.37 -5.99
C VAL A 492 -27.94 0.25 -7.50
N THR A 493 -27.10 1.10 -8.10
CA THR A 493 -26.91 1.15 -9.55
C THR A 493 -25.72 0.33 -10.05
N MET A 494 -24.91 -0.23 -9.14
CA MET A 494 -23.68 -0.98 -9.44
C MET A 494 -23.85 -1.96 -10.61
N MET A 495 -24.83 -2.87 -10.53
CA MET A 495 -25.06 -3.91 -11.56
C MET A 495 -25.48 -3.34 -12.91
N LYS A 496 -26.17 -2.19 -12.92
CA LYS A 496 -26.61 -1.53 -14.16
C LYS A 496 -25.44 -0.88 -14.90
N HIS A 497 -24.40 -0.46 -14.18
CA HIS A 497 -23.26 0.28 -14.73
C HIS A 497 -22.05 -0.58 -15.07
N ILE A 498 -22.09 -1.89 -14.82
CA ILE A 498 -21.00 -2.82 -15.16
C ILE A 498 -20.59 -2.70 -16.63
N TRP A 499 -21.56 -2.62 -17.54
CA TRP A 499 -21.35 -2.57 -18.99
C TRP A 499 -21.12 -1.16 -19.54
N LYS A 500 -21.33 -0.11 -18.74
CA LYS A 500 -21.23 1.28 -19.19
C LYS A 500 -19.78 1.71 -19.24
N TRP A 501 -19.25 2.04 -20.42
CA TRP A 501 -17.88 2.55 -20.52
C TRP A 501 -17.81 4.02 -20.06
N ARG A 502 -16.94 4.29 -19.09
CA ARG A 502 -16.68 5.61 -18.51
C ARG A 502 -15.30 5.60 -17.89
N LYS A 503 -14.58 6.73 -17.96
CA LYS A 503 -13.30 6.94 -17.28
C LYS A 503 -13.51 6.96 -15.77
N VAL A 504 -13.10 5.90 -15.10
CA VAL A 504 -13.07 5.72 -13.63
C VAL A 504 -11.86 4.88 -13.25
#